data_AF-A0AAN7UTH2-F1
#
_entry.id   AF-A0AAN7UTH2-F1
#
_cell.length_a   1.000
_cell.length_b   1.000
_cell.length_c   1.000
_cell.angle_alpha   90.00
_cell.angle_beta   90.00
_cell.angle_gamma   90.00
#
_symmetry.space_group_name_H-M   'P 1'
#
loop_
_entity.id
_entity.type
_entity.pdbx_description
1 polymer ?
#
loop_
_entity_poly.entity_id
_entity_poly.type
_entity_poly.pdbx_seq_one_letter_code
_entity_poly.pdbx_strand_id
1 'polypeptide(L)'
;MSTCALLHILLLIISSANAARILGISPIPMYSHQLVFRTLWRELSLKGHQVTALTSHPLRDTALTNLTEIDMIQSFKNLPIKFLQLNLPKNTLYNPVNEYIATSRNV
;
A
#
# COMPACT_ATOMS: atom_id res chain seq x y z
N MET A 1 10.49 -14.00 -44.75
CA MET A 1 9.20 -14.69 -44.50
C MET A 1 9.16 -15.37 -43.13
N SER A 2 10.19 -16.14 -42.72
CA SER A 2 10.21 -16.81 -41.40
C SER A 2 10.30 -15.90 -40.18
N THR A 3 10.95 -14.73 -40.27
CA THR A 3 11.05 -13.76 -39.15
C THR A 3 9.71 -13.13 -38.79
N CYS A 4 8.88 -12.82 -39.79
CA CYS A 4 7.52 -12.31 -39.56
C CYS A 4 6.63 -13.34 -38.85
N ALA A 5 6.79 -14.63 -39.19
CA ALA A 5 6.07 -15.72 -38.54
C ALA A 5 6.48 -15.87 -37.06
N LEU A 6 7.79 -15.79 -36.76
CA LEU A 6 8.29 -15.81 -35.39
C LEU A 6 7.77 -14.63 -34.55
N LEU A 7 7.73 -13.43 -35.12
CA LEU A 7 7.17 -12.25 -34.45
C LEU A 7 5.67 -12.41 -34.16
N HIS A 8 4.90 -12.94 -35.11
CA HIS A 8 3.48 -13.21 -34.92
C HIS A 8 3.23 -14.25 -33.83
N ILE A 9 4.02 -15.34 -33.81
CA ILE A 9 3.95 -16.36 -32.77
C ILE A 9 4.27 -15.75 -31.39
N LEU A 10 5.31 -14.91 -31.30
CA LEU A 10 5.65 -14.23 -30.05
C LEU A 10 4.52 -13.33 -29.53
N LEU A 11 3.89 -12.55 -30.41
CA LEU A 11 2.75 -11.68 -30.05
C LEU A 11 1.54 -12.48 -29.57
N LEU A 12 1.26 -13.64 -30.18
CA LEU A 12 0.17 -14.54 -29.74
C LEU A 12 0.43 -15.13 -28.36
N ILE A 13 1.68 -15.50 -28.05
CA ILE A 13 2.06 -16.01 -26.73
C ILE A 13 1.89 -14.92 -25.66
N ILE A 14 2.34 -13.70 -25.94
CA ILE A 14 2.20 -12.56 -25.00
C ILE A 14 0.73 -12.20 -24.79
N SER A 15 -0.09 -12.25 -25.84
CA SER A 15 -1.51 -11.92 -25.78
C SER A 15 -2.37 -12.95 -25.02
N SER A 16 -1.87 -14.19 -24.90
CA SER A 16 -2.52 -15.26 -24.14
C SER A 16 -2.03 -15.38 -22.70
N ALA A 17 -1.02 -14.58 -22.31
CA ALA A 17 -0.55 -14.54 -20.94
C ALA A 17 -1.58 -13.88 -20.02
N ASN A 18 -2.06 -14.62 -19.02
CA ASN A 18 -2.95 -14.10 -17.99
C ASN A 18 -2.14 -13.70 -16.76
N ALA A 19 -2.26 -12.44 -16.32
CA ALA A 19 -1.63 -11.98 -15.09
C ALA A 19 -2.35 -12.57 -13.86
N ALA A 20 -1.59 -12.95 -12.83
CA ALA A 20 -2.16 -13.38 -11.57
C ALA A 20 -2.93 -12.23 -10.88
N ARG A 21 -4.06 -12.55 -10.24
CA ARG A 21 -4.82 -11.58 -9.44
C ARG A 21 -4.11 -11.36 -8.11
N ILE A 22 -3.83 -10.11 -7.75
CA ILE A 22 -3.07 -9.75 -6.56
C ILE A 22 -4.05 -9.48 -5.40
N LEU A 23 -3.86 -10.17 -4.28
CA LEU A 23 -4.52 -9.84 -3.02
C LEU A 23 -3.53 -9.09 -2.11
N GLY A 24 -3.80 -7.81 -1.88
CA GLY A 24 -3.02 -6.95 -1.00
C GLY A 24 -3.68 -6.82 0.37
N ILE A 25 -2.91 -6.89 1.46
CA ILE A 25 -3.40 -6.67 2.82
C ILE A 25 -2.53 -5.63 3.49
N SER A 26 -3.15 -4.57 3.99
CA SER A 26 -2.46 -3.59 4.85
C SER A 26 -2.97 -3.70 6.29
N PRO A 27 -2.20 -4.33 7.19
CA PRO A 27 -2.72 -4.79 8.48
C PRO A 27 -2.89 -3.67 9.50
N ILE A 28 -2.14 -2.58 9.39
CA ILE A 28 -2.09 -1.53 10.42
C ILE A 28 -3.07 -0.41 10.05
N PRO A 29 -4.11 -0.14 10.87
CA PRO A 29 -5.15 0.83 10.55
C PRO A 29 -4.74 2.28 10.83
N MET A 30 -3.52 2.66 10.45
CA MET A 30 -2.98 4.00 10.65
C MET A 30 -2.61 4.62 9.31
N TYR A 31 -3.02 5.88 9.09
CA TYR A 31 -2.83 6.57 7.82
C TYR A 31 -1.37 6.56 7.32
N SER A 32 -0.40 6.79 8.22
CA SER A 32 1.03 6.78 7.88
C SER A 32 1.51 5.43 7.32
N HIS A 33 1.02 4.32 7.87
CA HIS A 33 1.36 2.98 7.39
C HIS A 33 0.68 2.64 6.08
N GLN A 34 -0.45 3.28 5.77
CA GLN A 34 -1.20 3.06 4.53
C GLN A 34 -0.59 3.81 3.34
N LEU A 35 0.20 4.86 3.59
CA LEU A 35 0.74 5.73 2.53
C LEU A 35 1.56 4.95 1.48
N VAL A 36 2.40 4.01 1.92
CA VAL A 36 3.20 3.18 1.01
C VAL A 36 2.34 2.22 0.20
N PHE A 37 1.32 1.62 0.82
CA PHE A 37 0.42 0.68 0.16
C PHE A 37 -0.48 1.39 -0.86
N ARG A 38 -0.92 2.61 -0.56
CA ARG A 38 -1.70 3.44 -1.50
C ARG A 38 -0.93 3.65 -2.81
N THR A 39 0.34 4.03 -2.73
CA THR A 39 1.18 4.17 -3.93
C THR A 39 1.31 2.84 -4.66
N LEU A 40 1.56 1.75 -3.94
CA LEU A 40 1.71 0.42 -4.53
C LEU A 40 0.45 -0.05 -5.29
N TRP A 41 -0.74 0.05 -4.66
CA TRP A 41 -2.00 -0.36 -5.27
C TRP A 41 -2.33 0.46 -6.52
N ARG A 42 -2.08 1.77 -6.45
CA ARG A 42 -2.27 2.68 -7.57
C ARG A 42 -1.40 2.28 -8.76
N GLU A 43 -0.10 2.16 -8.56
CA GLU A 43 0.85 1.86 -9.64
C GLU A 43 0.58 0.48 -10.25
N LEU A 44 0.28 -0.53 -9.43
CA LEU A 44 -0.08 -1.86 -9.93
C LEU A 44 -1.33 -1.82 -10.83
N SER A 45 -2.37 -1.11 -10.38
CA SER A 45 -3.59 -0.93 -11.17
C SER A 45 -3.34 -0.17 -12.48
N LEU A 46 -2.53 0.90 -12.44
CA LEU A 46 -2.16 1.68 -13.64
C LEU A 46 -1.34 0.85 -14.64
N LYS A 47 -0.57 -0.11 -14.17
CA LYS A 47 0.16 -1.06 -15.01
C LYS A 47 -0.70 -2.22 -15.53
N GLY A 48 -1.99 -2.23 -15.23
CA GLY A 48 -2.95 -3.23 -15.72
C GLY A 48 -3.09 -4.47 -14.84
N HIS A 49 -2.48 -4.52 -13.65
CA HIS A 49 -2.69 -5.64 -12.72
C HIS A 49 -4.06 -5.53 -12.05
N GLN A 50 -4.73 -6.67 -11.91
CA GLN A 50 -5.95 -6.76 -11.10
C GLN A 50 -5.58 -6.90 -9.63
N VAL A 51 -5.91 -5.89 -8.83
CA VAL A 51 -5.57 -5.82 -7.40
C VAL A 51 -6.85 -5.78 -6.58
N THR A 52 -6.93 -6.64 -5.56
CA THR A 52 -7.91 -6.53 -4.48
C THR A 52 -7.17 -6.16 -3.20
N ALA A 53 -7.40 -4.97 -2.66
CA ALA A 53 -6.71 -4.46 -1.48
C ALA A 53 -7.65 -4.45 -0.26
N LEU A 54 -7.29 -5.21 0.77
CA LEU A 54 -7.83 -5.03 2.12
C LEU A 54 -7.08 -3.88 2.79
N THR A 55 -7.75 -2.76 2.97
CA THR A 55 -7.16 -1.55 3.57
C THR A 55 -8.15 -0.85 4.47
N SER A 56 -7.62 -0.23 5.52
CA SER A 56 -8.37 0.66 6.39
C SER A 56 -8.54 2.07 5.82
N HIS A 57 -7.78 2.42 4.78
CA HIS A 57 -7.78 3.76 4.21
C HIS A 57 -7.78 3.63 2.68
N PRO A 58 -8.94 3.36 2.05
CA PRO A 58 -9.03 3.23 0.60
C PRO A 58 -8.73 4.55 -0.14
N LEU A 59 -8.19 4.44 -1.36
CA LEU A 59 -7.96 5.53 -2.31
C LEU A 59 -9.27 6.10 -2.86
N ARG A 60 -10.23 5.23 -3.18
CA ARG A 60 -11.52 5.58 -3.81
C ARG A 60 -11.36 6.38 -5.10
N ASP A 61 -10.28 6.12 -5.84
CA ASP A 61 -10.01 6.73 -7.14
C ASP A 61 -10.73 5.96 -8.23
N THR A 62 -11.76 6.58 -8.82
CA THR A 62 -12.58 5.97 -9.88
C THR A 62 -11.83 5.74 -11.19
N ALA A 63 -10.66 6.36 -11.38
CA ALA A 63 -9.82 6.10 -12.55
C ALA A 63 -9.09 4.74 -12.47
N LEU A 64 -8.99 4.14 -11.28
CA LEU A 64 -8.29 2.87 -11.05
C LEU A 64 -9.25 1.67 -11.24
N THR A 65 -9.64 1.40 -12.49
CA THR A 65 -10.65 0.38 -12.82
C THR A 65 -10.24 -1.06 -12.46
N ASN A 66 -8.93 -1.33 -12.33
CA ASN A 66 -8.41 -2.64 -11.95
C ASN A 66 -8.10 -2.78 -10.46
N LEU A 67 -8.45 -1.78 -9.64
CA LEU A 67 -8.30 -1.79 -8.20
C LEU A 67 -9.66 -1.95 -7.51
N THR A 68 -9.79 -3.04 -6.77
CA THR A 68 -10.91 -3.26 -5.83
C THR A 68 -10.41 -3.02 -4.42
N GLU A 69 -11.02 -2.10 -3.67
CA GLU A 69 -10.65 -1.82 -2.28
C GLU A 69 -11.75 -2.28 -1.33
N ILE A 70 -11.37 -3.08 -0.34
CA ILE A 70 -12.26 -3.53 0.75
C ILE A 70 -11.91 -2.68 1.97
N ASP A 71 -12.83 -1.78 2.33
CA ASP A 71 -12.68 -0.87 3.45
C ASP A 71 -12.86 -1.60 4.79
N MET A 72 -11.75 -1.76 5.49
CA MET A 72 -11.67 -2.47 6.76
C MET A 72 -11.66 -1.53 7.98
N ILE A 73 -11.82 -0.21 7.81
CA ILE A 73 -11.70 0.74 8.94
C ILE A 73 -12.70 0.43 10.07
N GLN A 74 -13.90 -0.02 9.70
CA GLN A 74 -14.96 -0.39 10.63
C GLN A 74 -14.52 -1.52 11.57
N SER A 75 -13.76 -2.49 11.06
CA SER A 75 -13.27 -3.65 11.83
C SER A 75 -12.32 -3.25 12.96
N PHE A 76 -11.73 -2.05 12.90
CA PHE A 76 -10.81 -1.52 13.90
C PHE A 76 -11.43 -0.48 14.83
N LYS A 77 -12.70 -0.10 14.65
CA LYS A 77 -13.34 0.96 15.46
C LYS A 77 -13.37 0.66 16.96
N ASN A 78 -13.50 -0.61 17.31
CA ASN A 78 -13.59 -1.05 18.71
C ASN A 78 -12.26 -1.61 19.23
N LEU A 79 -11.17 -1.51 18.46
CA LEU A 79 -9.88 -1.98 18.91
C LEU A 79 -9.35 -1.00 19.97
N PRO A 80 -9.08 -1.45 21.20
CA PRO A 80 -8.52 -0.58 22.21
C PRO A 80 -7.16 -0.07 21.70
N ILE A 81 -7.06 1.24 21.52
CA ILE A 81 -5.84 1.94 21.12
C ILE A 81 -4.66 1.56 22.03
N LYS A 82 -4.90 1.01 23.22
CA LYS A 82 -3.90 0.51 24.17
C LYS A 82 -2.93 -0.55 23.62
N PHE A 83 -3.26 -1.22 22.51
CA PHE A 83 -2.34 -2.14 21.81
C PHE A 83 -1.50 -1.43 20.73
N LEU A 84 -1.96 -0.27 20.24
CA LEU A 84 -1.33 0.53 19.17
C LEU A 84 -0.49 1.70 19.73
N GLN A 85 -0.99 2.33 20.79
CA GLN A 85 -0.19 3.05 21.75
C GLN A 85 0.56 1.97 22.53
N LEU A 86 1.76 1.63 22.05
CA LEU A 86 2.80 1.09 22.94
C LEU A 86 2.68 1.88 24.24
N ASN A 87 2.60 1.18 25.37
CA ASN A 87 2.43 1.77 26.69
C ASN A 87 3.74 2.48 27.10
N LEU A 88 4.20 3.38 26.23
CA LEU A 88 5.39 4.19 26.36
C LEU A 88 5.05 5.20 27.45
N PRO A 89 5.81 5.22 28.56
CA PRO A 89 5.61 6.25 29.56
C PRO A 89 5.67 7.62 28.87
N LYS A 90 4.86 8.59 29.32
CA LYS A 90 4.68 9.90 28.64
C LYS A 90 5.99 10.67 28.42
N ASN A 91 7.06 10.30 29.11
CA ASN A 91 8.42 10.82 28.96
C ASN A 91 9.24 10.18 27.81
N THR A 92 8.77 9.09 27.19
CA THR A 92 9.55 8.30 26.22
C THR A 92 9.83 9.06 24.93
N LEU A 93 8.92 9.97 24.52
CA LEU A 93 9.14 10.86 23.37
C LEU A 93 9.62 12.26 23.77
N TYR A 94 9.47 12.65 25.05
CA TYR A 94 9.91 13.96 25.55
C TYR A 94 11.43 14.07 25.62
N ASN A 95 12.12 13.02 26.10
CA ASN A 95 13.57 13.00 26.20
C ASN A 95 14.28 13.06 24.83
N PRO A 96 13.99 12.17 23.85
CA PRO A 96 14.72 12.17 22.58
C PRO A 96 14.44 13.40 21.72
N VAL A 97 13.24 13.99 21.79
CA VAL A 97 12.90 15.21 21.04
C VAL A 97 13.64 16.42 21.60
N ASN A 98 13.70 16.57 22.93
CA ASN A 98 14.43 17.67 23.55
C ASN A 98 15.95 17.53 23.37
N GLU A 99 16.47 16.30 23.38
CA GLU A 99 17.88 16.02 23.10
C GLU A 99 18.23 16.40 21.65
N TYR A 100 17.42 15.99 20.67
CA TYR A 100 17.58 16.41 19.28
C TYR A 100 17.54 17.94 19.10
N ILE A 101 16.57 18.62 19.73
CA ILE A 101 16.44 20.09 19.69
C ILE A 101 17.62 20.79 20.41
N ALA A 102 18.20 20.16 21.44
CA ALA A 102 19.37 20.68 22.12
C ALA A 102 20.63 20.52 21.25
N THR A 103 20.81 19.36 20.62
CA THR A 103 21.93 19.12 19.69
C THR A 103 21.85 20.01 18.46
N SER A 104 20.67 20.20 17.88
CA SER A 104 20.46 21.04 16.68
C SER A 104 20.64 22.54 16.91
N ARG A 105 20.63 22.99 18.17
CA ARG A 105 20.87 24.41 18.53
C ARG A 105 22.35 24.71 18.80
N ASN A 106 23.20 23.68 18.84
CA ASN A 106 24.64 23.78 19.10
C ASN A 106 25.50 23.51 17.84
N VAL A 107 24.90 23.50 16.65
CA VAL A 107 25.54 23.42 15.33
C VAL A 107 25.16 24.65 14.52
#